data_AF-A0A963RPI3-F1
#
_entry.id   AF-A0A963RPI3-F1
#
_cell.length_a   1.000
_cell.length_b   1.000
_cell.length_c   1.000
_cell.angle_alpha   90.00
_cell.angle_beta   90.00
_cell.angle_gamma   90.00
#
_symmetry.space_group_name_H-M   'P 1'
#
loop_
_entity.id
_entity.type
_entity.pdbx_description
1 polymer ?
#
loop_
_entity_poly.entity_id
_entity_poly.type
_entity_poly.pdbx_seq_one_letter_code
_entity_poly.pdbx_strand_id
1 'polypeptide(L)'
;MLRRSATLALLFCLAACGERSDAPQTQRVQLQEAGPEPADAEPSPDTAAATWHVSERGQAISFGNEGAPPLMTLACDLESSPPVLAVIRHARALPGQGALFPVMGNGMTSRFLVDATLGQTDNGAEWHWEARLPASDPQWDVFAGPNELEATLPGRGMLAIAGSRIPGEFVEWCRAGGQQAPVAGESNEAADEPEPAQ
;
A
#
# COMPACT_ATOMS: atom_id res chain seq x y z
N MET A 1 86.22 -14.38 -47.93
CA MET A 1 85.88 -13.50 -49.08
C MET A 1 84.56 -14.03 -49.61
N LEU A 2 83.46 -13.33 -49.83
CA LEU A 2 83.15 -11.95 -50.11
C LEU A 2 81.65 -11.87 -49.74
N ARG A 3 81.26 -11.09 -48.74
CA ARG A 3 80.76 -9.72 -48.90
C ARG A 3 79.41 -9.65 -49.64
N ARG A 4 78.49 -8.93 -48.97
CA ARG A 4 77.44 -8.07 -49.55
C ARG A 4 76.22 -8.81 -50.08
N SER A 5 75.16 -8.89 -49.27
CA SER A 5 73.77 -8.64 -49.70
C SER A 5 72.77 -8.55 -48.53
N ALA A 6 73.22 -8.29 -47.30
CA ALA A 6 72.33 -8.22 -46.13
C ALA A 6 71.89 -6.79 -45.77
N THR A 7 71.82 -5.87 -46.74
CA THR A 7 71.57 -4.44 -46.48
C THR A 7 70.30 -3.91 -47.17
N LEU A 8 69.39 -4.78 -47.63
CA LEU A 8 68.16 -4.34 -48.28
C LEU A 8 66.92 -5.14 -47.87
N ALA A 9 66.89 -5.70 -46.67
CA ALA A 9 65.69 -6.37 -46.13
C ALA A 9 65.06 -5.63 -44.94
N LEU A 10 65.70 -4.59 -44.40
CA LEU A 10 65.25 -3.91 -43.18
C LEU A 10 64.39 -2.66 -43.44
N LEU A 11 64.10 -2.32 -44.70
CA LEU A 11 63.32 -1.12 -45.06
C LEU A 11 61.85 -1.38 -45.38
N PHE A 12 61.38 -2.64 -45.36
CA PHE A 12 59.98 -2.97 -45.68
C PHE A 12 59.04 -3.12 -44.49
N CYS A 13 59.54 -3.05 -43.24
CA CYS A 13 58.70 -3.27 -42.06
C CYS A 13 58.00 -2.00 -41.52
N LEU A 14 58.17 -0.83 -42.14
CA LEU A 14 57.62 0.43 -41.62
C LEU A 14 56.38 0.97 -42.37
N ALA A 15 55.85 0.25 -43.36
CA ALA A 15 54.70 0.71 -44.16
C ALA A 15 53.42 -0.14 -43.99
N ALA A 16 53.24 -0.80 -42.86
CA ALA A 16 52.01 -1.57 -42.57
C ALA A 16 51.24 -1.07 -41.34
N CYS A 17 51.51 0.16 -40.88
CA CYS A 17 50.61 0.86 -39.94
C CYS A 17 49.55 1.62 -40.75
N GLY A 18 48.56 0.87 -41.24
CA GLY A 18 47.30 1.42 -41.72
C GLY A 18 46.19 0.93 -40.80
N GLU A 19 45.94 1.66 -39.71
CA GLU A 19 44.78 1.47 -38.85
C GLU A 19 43.50 1.59 -39.69
N ARG A 20 42.86 0.45 -39.96
CA ARG A 20 41.45 0.44 -40.32
C ARG A 20 40.68 0.17 -39.04
N SER A 21 40.40 1.25 -38.30
CA SER A 21 39.38 1.22 -37.27
C SER A 21 38.05 0.98 -37.98
N ASP A 22 37.56 -0.26 -37.90
CA ASP A 22 36.17 -0.57 -38.21
C ASP A 22 35.35 0.20 -37.17
N ALA A 23 34.82 1.36 -37.57
CA ALA A 23 33.84 2.05 -36.77
C ALA A 23 32.68 1.06 -36.55
N PRO A 24 32.28 0.75 -35.30
CA PRO A 24 31.13 -0.10 -35.09
C PRO A 24 29.95 0.58 -35.77
N GLN A 25 29.36 -0.11 -36.75
CA GLN A 25 28.12 0.34 -37.35
C GLN A 25 27.10 0.41 -36.23
N THR A 26 26.79 1.63 -35.79
CA THR A 26 25.70 1.89 -34.85
C THR A 26 24.42 1.59 -35.60
N GLN A 27 24.02 0.33 -35.57
CA GLN A 27 22.72 -0.09 -36.02
C GLN A 27 21.70 0.59 -35.09
N ARG A 28 21.08 1.67 -35.57
CA ARG A 28 19.88 2.21 -34.94
C ARG A 28 18.82 1.11 -35.04
N VAL A 29 18.71 0.34 -33.98
CA VAL A 29 17.49 -0.41 -33.70
C VAL A 29 16.40 0.65 -33.60
N GLN A 30 15.49 0.67 -34.57
CA GLN A 30 14.21 1.34 -34.33
C GLN A 30 13.53 0.50 -33.27
N LEU A 31 13.65 0.91 -32.01
CA LEU A 31 12.68 0.48 -31.02
C LEU A 31 11.35 0.97 -31.59
N GLN A 32 10.52 0.05 -32.09
CA GLN A 32 9.10 0.33 -32.20
C GLN A 32 8.72 0.96 -30.87
N GLU A 33 8.13 2.15 -30.96
CA GLU A 33 7.73 2.96 -29.83
C GLU A 33 6.69 2.18 -29.04
N ALA A 34 7.16 1.27 -28.17
CA ALA A 34 6.46 0.86 -26.98
C ALA A 34 6.54 2.05 -26.03
N GLY A 35 5.95 3.17 -26.47
CA GLY A 35 5.62 4.25 -25.55
C GLY A 35 4.80 3.64 -24.42
N PRO A 36 4.98 4.12 -23.17
CA PRO A 36 4.15 3.65 -22.07
C PRO A 36 2.69 3.73 -22.51
N GLU A 37 1.97 2.61 -22.39
CA GLU A 37 0.52 2.58 -22.58
C GLU A 37 -0.06 3.76 -21.79
N PRO A 38 -0.96 4.58 -22.39
CA PRO A 38 -1.59 5.67 -21.67
C PRO A 38 -2.08 5.15 -20.33
N ALA A 39 -1.68 5.80 -19.24
CA ALA A 39 -2.20 5.45 -17.93
C ALA A 39 -3.68 5.83 -17.91
N ASP A 40 -4.55 4.90 -18.29
CA ASP A 40 -5.98 5.09 -18.22
C ASP A 40 -6.35 5.16 -16.74
N ALA A 41 -6.73 6.37 -16.32
CA ALA A 41 -7.25 6.58 -14.98
C ALA A 41 -8.56 5.82 -14.84
N GLU A 42 -8.65 4.97 -13.82
CA GLU A 42 -9.89 4.28 -13.52
C GLU A 42 -10.91 5.30 -12.97
N PRO A 43 -12.20 5.20 -13.34
CA PRO A 43 -13.23 6.06 -12.79
C PRO A 43 -13.38 5.81 -11.28
N SER A 44 -13.75 6.86 -10.54
CA SER A 44 -14.15 6.71 -9.13
C SER A 44 -15.33 5.73 -9.01
N PRO A 45 -15.25 4.74 -8.09
CA PRO A 45 -16.38 3.85 -7.81
C PRO A 45 -17.60 4.62 -7.30
N ASP A 46 -18.80 4.08 -7.57
CA ASP A 46 -20.03 4.56 -6.92
C ASP A 46 -20.09 4.05 -5.47
N THR A 47 -20.12 4.98 -4.53
CA THR A 47 -20.15 4.72 -3.08
C THR A 47 -21.45 5.18 -2.44
N ALA A 48 -22.48 5.54 -3.21
CA ALA A 48 -23.72 6.11 -2.68
C ALA A 48 -24.45 5.20 -1.68
N ALA A 49 -24.31 3.88 -1.82
CA ALA A 49 -24.90 2.87 -0.93
C ALA A 49 -23.84 2.17 -0.04
N ALA A 50 -22.60 2.63 -0.06
CA ALA A 50 -21.51 1.95 0.64
C ALA A 50 -21.52 2.25 2.13
N THR A 51 -21.30 1.22 2.95
CA THR A 51 -21.25 1.33 4.41
C THR A 51 -20.05 0.61 5.00
N TRP A 52 -19.76 0.88 6.28
CA TRP A 52 -18.73 0.17 7.03
C TRP A 52 -19.30 -1.11 7.63
N HIS A 53 -18.59 -2.22 7.45
CA HIS A 53 -18.92 -3.53 8.00
C HIS A 53 -17.77 -4.03 8.85
N VAL A 54 -18.08 -4.61 10.00
CA VAL A 54 -17.10 -5.26 10.86
C VAL A 54 -16.91 -6.70 10.38
N SER A 55 -15.66 -7.12 10.19
CA SER A 55 -15.32 -8.51 9.88
C SER A 55 -15.75 -9.48 10.98
N GLU A 56 -15.94 -10.75 10.64
CA GLU A 56 -16.39 -11.78 11.60
C GLU A 56 -15.50 -11.89 12.84
N ARG A 57 -14.18 -11.70 12.68
CA ARG A 57 -13.21 -11.74 13.78
C ARG A 57 -13.09 -10.42 14.55
N GLY A 58 -13.73 -9.35 14.08
CA GLY A 58 -13.60 -8.01 14.66
C GLY A 58 -12.24 -7.32 14.44
N GLN A 59 -11.29 -7.98 13.77
CA GLN A 59 -9.93 -7.46 13.56
C GLN A 59 -9.77 -6.60 12.29
N ALA A 60 -10.87 -6.36 11.58
CA ALA A 60 -10.92 -5.48 10.43
C ALA A 60 -12.32 -4.90 10.25
N ILE A 61 -12.38 -3.71 9.64
CA ILE A 61 -13.60 -3.13 9.10
C ILE A 61 -13.43 -2.87 7.61
N SER A 62 -14.48 -3.13 6.81
CA SER A 62 -14.49 -2.91 5.37
C SER A 62 -15.54 -1.88 4.97
N PHE A 63 -15.18 -1.00 4.04
CA PHE A 63 -16.08 -0.07 3.40
C PHE A 63 -16.38 -0.53 1.98
N GLY A 64 -17.66 -0.65 1.63
CA GLY A 64 -18.09 -1.07 0.30
C GLY A 64 -19.60 -1.17 0.19
N ASN A 65 -20.09 -1.40 -1.03
CA ASN A 65 -21.50 -1.66 -1.28
C ASN A 65 -21.85 -3.09 -0.83
N GLU A 66 -23.06 -3.27 -0.31
CA GLU A 66 -23.55 -4.58 0.10
C GLU A 66 -23.52 -5.59 -1.07
N GLY A 67 -23.00 -6.79 -0.80
CA GLY A 67 -22.87 -7.86 -1.80
C GLY A 67 -21.77 -7.66 -2.85
N ALA A 68 -21.03 -6.55 -2.80
CA ALA A 68 -19.85 -6.31 -3.63
C ALA A 68 -18.54 -6.53 -2.83
N PRO A 69 -17.40 -6.77 -3.52
CA PRO A 69 -16.10 -6.73 -2.86
C PRO A 69 -15.86 -5.39 -2.14
N PRO A 70 -15.12 -5.38 -1.03
CA PRO A 70 -14.82 -4.15 -0.31
C PRO A 70 -14.00 -3.21 -1.20
N LEU A 71 -14.20 -1.90 -1.02
CA LEU A 71 -13.43 -0.85 -1.69
C LEU A 71 -12.24 -0.41 -0.83
N MET A 72 -12.41 -0.40 0.49
CA MET A 72 -11.35 -0.07 1.44
C MET A 72 -11.48 -0.92 2.70
N THR A 73 -10.37 -1.22 3.35
CA THR A 73 -10.35 -1.94 4.63
C THR A 73 -9.41 -1.24 5.59
N LEU A 74 -9.81 -1.12 6.86
CA LEU A 74 -8.89 -0.92 7.97
C LEU A 74 -8.74 -2.26 8.68
N ALA A 75 -7.51 -2.72 8.86
CA ALA A 75 -7.20 -3.97 9.55
C ALA A 75 -6.24 -3.70 10.72
N CYS A 76 -6.38 -4.48 11.79
CA CYS A 76 -5.53 -4.39 12.97
C CYS A 76 -4.80 -5.71 13.16
N ASP A 77 -3.48 -5.65 13.18
CA ASP A 77 -2.61 -6.74 13.58
C ASP A 77 -2.31 -6.58 15.08
N LEU A 78 -3.02 -7.39 15.87
CA LEU A 78 -2.86 -7.48 17.33
C LEU A 78 -1.70 -8.39 17.76
N GLU A 79 -1.15 -9.20 16.84
CA GLU A 79 -0.01 -10.05 17.14
C GLU A 79 1.29 -9.24 17.17
N SER A 80 1.34 -8.14 16.43
CA SER A 80 2.39 -7.13 16.50
C SER A 80 2.40 -6.41 17.86
N SER A 81 3.61 -6.11 18.37
CA SER A 81 3.84 -5.32 19.59
C SER A 81 4.81 -4.16 19.31
N PRO A 82 4.33 -2.89 19.26
CA PRO A 82 2.94 -2.46 19.46
C PRO A 82 2.00 -2.92 18.32
N PRO A 83 0.67 -2.92 18.53
CA PRO A 83 -0.31 -3.24 17.49
C PRO A 83 -0.11 -2.38 16.24
N VAL A 84 -0.37 -2.96 15.07
CA VAL A 84 -0.19 -2.30 13.77
C VAL A 84 -1.55 -2.16 13.09
N LEU A 85 -1.87 -0.94 12.67
CA LEU A 85 -3.02 -0.68 11.78
C LEU A 85 -2.55 -0.71 10.33
N ALA A 86 -3.40 -1.26 9.47
CA ALA A 86 -3.23 -1.24 8.03
C ALA A 86 -4.45 -0.57 7.37
N VAL A 87 -4.19 0.30 6.40
CA VAL A 87 -5.21 0.77 5.46
C VAL A 87 -4.96 0.11 4.12
N ILE A 88 -5.98 -0.56 3.60
CA ILE A 88 -5.94 -1.31 2.35
C ILE A 88 -6.96 -0.69 1.40
N ARG A 89 -6.51 -0.23 0.23
CA ARG A 89 -7.38 0.20 -0.86
C ARG A 89 -7.45 -0.91 -1.90
N HIS A 90 -8.66 -1.46 -2.06
CA HIS A 90 -8.97 -2.54 -3.01
C HIS A 90 -9.21 -1.97 -4.41
N ALA A 91 -8.12 -1.75 -5.11
CA ALA A 91 -8.09 -1.37 -6.52
C ALA A 91 -6.90 -2.06 -7.17
N ARG A 92 -6.94 -2.19 -8.50
CA ARG A 92 -5.89 -2.89 -9.24
C ARG A 92 -4.50 -2.30 -8.91
N ALA A 93 -3.64 -3.11 -8.32
CA ALA A 93 -2.22 -2.81 -8.11
C ALA A 93 -1.36 -3.75 -8.94
N LEU A 94 -0.14 -3.33 -9.28
CA LEU A 94 0.87 -4.19 -9.90
C LEU A 94 2.11 -4.29 -8.99
N PRO A 95 2.82 -5.43 -9.02
CA PRO A 95 4.02 -5.61 -8.20
C PRO A 95 5.01 -4.45 -8.31
N GLY A 96 5.52 -3.98 -7.18
CA GLY A 96 6.54 -2.93 -7.11
C GLY A 96 6.02 -1.51 -7.32
N GLN A 97 4.71 -1.31 -7.42
CA GLN A 97 4.12 0.04 -7.41
C GLN A 97 4.01 0.59 -5.99
N GLY A 98 4.12 1.91 -5.86
CA GLY A 98 3.84 2.65 -4.63
C GLY A 98 3.16 3.98 -4.96
N ALA A 99 2.37 4.50 -4.04
CA ALA A 99 1.62 5.74 -4.21
C ALA A 99 1.42 6.49 -2.90
N LEU A 100 1.09 7.78 -3.02
CA LEU A 100 0.52 8.54 -1.92
C LEU A 100 -1.00 8.36 -1.96
N PHE A 101 -1.55 7.86 -0.87
CA PHE A 101 -2.99 7.71 -0.65
C PHE A 101 -3.48 8.77 0.35
N PRO A 102 -3.84 9.98 -0.12
CA PRO A 102 -4.46 11.00 0.72
C PRO A 102 -5.86 10.59 1.17
N VAL A 103 -6.09 10.68 2.48
CA VAL A 103 -7.40 10.63 3.12
C VAL A 103 -7.64 11.99 3.78
N MET A 104 -8.80 12.57 3.50
CA MET A 104 -9.21 13.89 3.99
C MET A 104 -10.52 13.74 4.74
N GLY A 105 -10.64 14.43 5.87
CA GLY A 105 -11.85 14.38 6.70
C GLY A 105 -11.53 14.76 8.13
N ASN A 106 -12.57 14.98 8.93
CA ASN A 106 -12.43 15.35 10.35
C ASN A 106 -11.50 16.55 10.60
N GLY A 107 -11.46 17.50 9.65
CA GLY A 107 -10.63 18.72 9.76
C GLY A 107 -9.13 18.51 9.50
N MET A 108 -8.72 17.33 9.01
CA MET A 108 -7.32 17.04 8.72
C MET A 108 -7.12 16.24 7.42
N THR A 109 -5.86 16.03 7.07
CA THR A 109 -5.45 15.23 5.91
C THR A 109 -4.28 14.34 6.30
N SER A 110 -4.45 13.05 6.13
CA SER A 110 -3.38 12.06 6.24
C SER A 110 -2.96 11.59 4.85
N ARG A 111 -1.66 11.41 4.63
CA ARG A 111 -1.11 10.90 3.38
C ARG A 111 -0.38 9.61 3.68
N PHE A 112 -1.02 8.49 3.37
CA PHE A 112 -0.43 7.17 3.58
C PHE A 112 0.50 6.85 2.41
N LEU A 113 1.71 6.38 2.70
CA LEU A 113 2.58 5.77 1.70
C LEU A 113 2.14 4.33 1.54
N VAL A 114 1.44 4.05 0.44
CA VAL A 114 0.92 2.71 0.14
C VAL A 114 1.79 2.02 -0.88
N ASP A 115 2.03 0.73 -0.66
CA ASP A 115 2.74 -0.14 -1.59
C ASP A 115 1.79 -1.22 -2.13
N ALA A 116 2.07 -1.68 -3.35
CA ALA A 116 1.39 -2.83 -3.92
C ALA A 116 1.78 -4.10 -3.16
N THR A 117 0.80 -4.71 -2.50
CA THR A 117 0.98 -5.91 -1.65
C THR A 117 0.08 -7.03 -2.14
N LEU A 118 0.59 -8.26 -2.14
CA LEU A 118 -0.19 -9.45 -2.49
C LEU A 118 -0.97 -9.91 -1.26
N GLY A 119 -2.30 -9.73 -1.27
CA GLY A 119 -3.22 -10.17 -0.23
C GLY A 119 -4.04 -11.39 -0.66
N GLN A 120 -4.64 -12.08 0.30
CA GLN A 120 -5.60 -13.16 0.03
C GLN A 120 -7.02 -12.60 0.05
N THR A 121 -7.77 -12.84 -1.01
CA THR A 121 -9.21 -12.55 -1.12
C THR A 121 -10.00 -13.84 -1.32
N ASP A 122 -11.33 -13.76 -1.30
CA ASP A 122 -12.23 -14.88 -1.59
C ASP A 122 -12.02 -15.44 -3.01
N ASN A 123 -11.48 -14.63 -3.92
CA ASN A 123 -11.24 -14.98 -5.33
C ASN A 123 -9.79 -15.44 -5.60
N GLY A 124 -8.96 -15.56 -4.55
CA GLY A 124 -7.55 -15.93 -4.67
C GLY A 124 -6.59 -14.84 -4.21
N ALA A 125 -5.31 -14.99 -4.53
CA ALA A 125 -4.31 -13.98 -4.21
C ALA A 125 -4.43 -12.79 -5.19
N GLU A 126 -4.60 -11.58 -4.67
CA GLU A 126 -4.77 -10.36 -5.45
C GLU A 126 -3.86 -9.25 -4.95
N TRP A 127 -3.35 -8.43 -5.87
CA TRP A 127 -2.55 -7.26 -5.54
C TRP A 127 -3.44 -6.09 -5.15
N HIS A 128 -3.24 -5.55 -3.97
CA HIS A 128 -3.91 -4.36 -3.44
C HIS A 128 -2.91 -3.28 -3.03
N TRP A 129 -3.39 -2.10 -2.65
CA TRP A 129 -2.57 -1.01 -2.11
C TRP A 129 -2.67 -0.99 -0.59
N GLU A 130 -1.54 -1.10 0.12
CA GLU A 130 -1.52 -1.19 1.58
C GLU A 130 -0.48 -0.25 2.19
N ALA A 131 -0.87 0.44 3.26
CA ALA A 131 0.04 1.10 4.18
C ALA A 131 -0.14 0.53 5.58
N ARG A 132 0.96 0.29 6.28
CA ARG A 132 0.98 -0.22 7.66
C ARG A 132 1.74 0.74 8.56
N LEU A 133 1.15 1.12 9.68
CA LEU A 133 1.79 1.99 10.68
C LEU A 133 1.43 1.48 12.09
N PRO A 134 2.25 1.78 13.12
CA PRO A 134 1.85 1.55 14.50
C PRO A 134 0.45 2.14 14.77
N ALA A 135 -0.38 1.45 15.55
CA ALA A 135 -1.74 1.91 15.84
C ALA A 135 -1.76 3.28 16.56
N SER A 136 -0.68 3.62 17.27
CA SER A 136 -0.48 4.91 17.93
C SER A 136 -0.08 6.05 16.99
N ASP A 137 0.13 5.79 15.69
CA ASP A 137 0.52 6.83 14.75
C ASP A 137 -0.60 7.89 14.60
N PRO A 138 -0.29 9.20 14.67
CA PRO A 138 -1.29 10.26 14.54
C PRO A 138 -1.93 10.34 13.15
N GLN A 139 -1.34 9.73 12.11
CA GLN A 139 -1.97 9.67 10.80
C GLN A 139 -3.35 8.97 10.83
N TRP A 140 -3.59 8.09 11.81
CA TRP A 140 -4.89 7.43 11.99
C TRP A 140 -5.99 8.36 12.48
N ASP A 141 -5.67 9.54 13.01
CA ASP A 141 -6.66 10.49 13.56
C ASP A 141 -7.63 11.02 12.50
N VAL A 142 -7.28 10.91 11.21
CA VAL A 142 -8.19 11.23 10.09
C VAL A 142 -9.47 10.40 10.13
N PHE A 143 -9.43 9.18 10.70
CA PHE A 143 -10.58 8.28 10.84
C PHE A 143 -11.31 8.44 12.18
N ALA A 144 -10.79 9.19 13.14
CA ALA A 144 -11.28 9.21 14.51
C ALA A 144 -12.64 9.91 14.71
N GLY A 145 -13.04 10.80 13.79
CA GLY A 145 -14.28 11.55 13.88
C GLY A 145 -15.42 10.99 13.02
N PRO A 146 -16.67 11.40 13.29
CA PRO A 146 -17.88 10.84 12.67
C PRO A 146 -18.19 11.43 11.29
N ASN A 147 -17.36 12.34 10.76
CA ASN A 147 -17.67 13.08 9.54
C ASN A 147 -17.35 12.26 8.29
N GLU A 148 -17.84 12.75 7.14
CA GLU A 148 -17.50 12.21 5.83
C GLU A 148 -15.99 12.29 5.56
N LEU A 149 -15.49 11.32 4.81
CA LEU A 149 -14.09 11.25 4.38
C LEU A 149 -14.01 11.19 2.85
N GLU A 150 -12.94 11.75 2.30
CA GLU A 150 -12.54 11.56 0.91
C GLU A 150 -11.20 10.85 0.87
N ALA A 151 -11.14 9.70 0.21
CA ALA A 151 -9.92 8.91 0.09
C ALA A 151 -9.56 8.74 -1.39
N THR A 152 -8.50 9.40 -1.84
CA THR A 152 -8.13 9.44 -3.26
C THR A 152 -6.89 8.61 -3.50
N LEU A 153 -6.97 7.64 -4.40
CA LEU A 153 -5.80 6.92 -4.91
C LEU A 153 -5.53 7.38 -6.35
N PRO A 154 -4.43 8.11 -6.62
CA PRO A 154 -4.14 8.63 -7.96
C PRO A 154 -4.19 7.53 -9.03
N GLY A 155 -4.95 7.77 -10.11
CA GLY A 155 -5.15 6.80 -11.20
C GLY A 155 -6.11 5.64 -10.88
N ARG A 156 -6.64 5.55 -9.65
CA ARG A 156 -7.58 4.52 -9.16
C ARG A 156 -8.85 5.10 -8.53
N GLY A 157 -9.13 6.36 -8.86
CA GLY A 157 -10.31 7.09 -8.42
C GLY A 157 -10.28 7.53 -6.96
N MET A 158 -11.39 8.17 -6.58
CA MET A 158 -11.67 8.66 -5.23
C MET A 158 -12.83 7.87 -4.63
N LEU A 159 -12.75 7.58 -3.33
CA LEU A 159 -13.86 7.10 -2.53
C LEU A 159 -14.47 8.28 -1.77
N ALA A 160 -15.76 8.55 -1.98
CA ALA A 160 -16.56 9.38 -1.08
C ALA A 160 -17.14 8.48 0.01
N ILE A 161 -16.70 8.67 1.25
CA ILE A 161 -17.03 7.80 2.38
C ILE A 161 -18.02 8.54 3.27
N ALA A 162 -19.23 8.01 3.38
CA ALA A 162 -20.26 8.57 4.25
C ALA A 162 -19.79 8.59 5.73
N GLY A 163 -20.21 9.62 6.47
CA GLY A 163 -19.84 9.79 7.87
C GLY A 163 -20.29 8.61 8.74
N SER A 164 -19.40 8.13 9.60
CA SER A 164 -19.64 7.00 10.51
C SER A 164 -18.74 7.07 11.73
N ARG A 165 -19.21 6.55 12.86
CA ARG A 165 -18.40 6.38 14.08
C ARG A 165 -17.51 5.14 14.06
N ILE A 166 -17.85 4.16 13.21
CA ILE A 166 -17.20 2.84 13.17
C ILE A 166 -15.67 2.95 12.97
N PRO A 167 -15.15 3.75 12.02
CA PRO A 167 -13.70 3.85 11.83
C PRO A 167 -12.95 4.37 13.04
N GLY A 168 -13.50 5.40 13.71
CA GLY A 168 -12.89 5.95 14.91
C GLY A 168 -12.88 4.97 16.07
N GLU A 169 -14.01 4.29 16.31
CA GLU A 169 -14.10 3.23 17.32
C GLU A 169 -13.13 2.08 17.03
N PHE A 170 -12.97 1.70 15.77
CA PHE A 170 -12.02 0.66 15.36
C PHE A 170 -10.56 1.07 15.58
N VAL A 171 -10.19 2.31 15.25
CA VAL A 171 -8.84 2.86 15.50
C VAL A 171 -8.53 2.84 17.00
N GLU A 172 -9.45 3.31 17.83
CA GLU A 172 -9.28 3.30 19.29
C GLU A 172 -9.21 1.89 19.87
N TRP A 173 -10.05 0.97 19.38
CA TRP A 173 -9.99 -0.43 19.77
C TRP A 173 -8.63 -1.08 19.42
N CYS A 174 -8.06 -0.78 18.25
CA CYS A 174 -6.75 -1.28 17.88
C CYS A 174 -5.63 -0.67 18.74
N ARG A 175 -5.70 0.64 19.02
CA ARG A 175 -4.79 1.34 19.94
C ARG A 175 -4.80 0.73 21.34
N ALA A 176 -5.97 0.28 21.80
CA ALA A 176 -6.15 -0.42 23.07
C ALA A 176 -5.71 -1.90 23.05
N GLY A 177 -5.06 -2.37 21.98
CA GLY A 177 -4.61 -3.76 21.88
C GLY A 177 -5.78 -4.75 21.77
N GLY A 178 -6.89 -4.33 21.18
CA GLY A 178 -8.06 -5.18 20.97
C GLY A 178 -8.93 -5.38 22.21
N GLN A 179 -8.64 -4.67 23.31
CA GLN A 179 -9.45 -4.72 24.51
C GLN A 179 -10.69 -3.83 24.37
N GLN A 180 -11.86 -4.37 24.69
CA GLN A 180 -13.06 -3.56 24.84
C GLN A 180 -12.97 -2.78 26.15
N ALA A 181 -13.30 -1.48 26.12
CA ALA A 181 -13.46 -0.72 27.36
C ALA A 181 -14.51 -1.43 28.24
N PRO A 182 -14.25 -1.61 29.55
CA PRO A 182 -15.25 -2.19 30.45
C PRO A 182 -16.52 -1.37 30.36
N VAL A 183 -17.64 -2.02 30.05
CA VAL A 183 -18.95 -1.37 30.11
C VAL A 183 -19.18 -1.01 31.59
N ALA A 184 -19.24 0.28 31.90
CA ALA A 184 -19.55 0.74 33.25
C ALA A 184 -21.01 0.37 33.57
N GLY A 185 -21.24 -0.85 34.04
CA GLY A 185 -22.58 -1.41 34.22
C GLY A 185 -22.69 -2.73 34.97
N GLU A 186 -21.59 -3.31 35.47
CA GLU A 186 -21.64 -4.46 36.38
C GLU A 186 -20.86 -4.13 37.65
N SER A 187 -21.39 -3.18 38.42
CA SER A 187 -21.19 -3.16 39.86
C SER A 187 -21.76 -4.47 40.40
N ASN A 188 -20.88 -5.44 40.62
CA ASN A 188 -21.19 -6.68 41.32
C ASN A 188 -21.45 -6.32 42.80
N GLU A 189 -22.67 -5.88 43.07
CA GLU A 189 -23.24 -5.81 44.41
C GLU A 189 -23.55 -7.24 44.86
N ALA A 190 -22.50 -8.01 45.16
CA ALA A 190 -22.60 -9.23 45.94
C ALA A 190 -22.35 -8.84 47.39
N ALA A 191 -23.46 -8.64 48.08
CA ALA A 191 -23.60 -8.33 49.49
C ALA A 191 -22.63 -9.12 50.39
N ASP A 192 -21.97 -8.35 51.25
CA ASP A 192 -21.56 -8.70 52.59
C ASP A 192 -22.72 -9.42 53.31
N GLU A 193 -22.66 -10.76 53.42
CA GLU A 193 -23.52 -11.52 54.31
C GLU A 193 -22.71 -11.83 55.58
N PRO A 194 -23.13 -11.33 56.76
CA PRO A 194 -22.36 -11.52 57.98
C PRO A 194 -22.44 -12.98 58.45
N GLU A 195 -21.25 -13.51 58.74
CA GLU A 195 -21.02 -14.79 59.40
C GLU A 195 -21.85 -14.90 60.71
N PRO A 196 -22.73 -15.90 60.88
CA PRO A 196 -23.36 -16.12 62.17
C PRO A 196 -22.37 -16.83 63.10
N ALA A 197 -22.12 -16.18 64.23
CA ALA A 197 -21.39 -16.73 65.35
C ALA A 197 -22.18 -17.88 66.03
N GLN A 198 -21.48 -19.00 66.22
CA GLN A 198 -21.65 -20.08 67.22
C GLN A 198 -22.96 -20.88 67.26
#